data_AF-A0A4Y2M284-F1
#
_entry.id   AF-A0A4Y2M284-F1
#
_cell.length_a   1.000
_cell.length_b   1.000
_cell.length_c   1.000
_cell.angle_alpha   90.00
_cell.angle_beta   90.00
_cell.angle_gamma   90.00
#
_symmetry.space_group_name_H-M   'P 1'
#
loop_
_entity.id
_entity.type
_entity.pdbx_description
1 polymer ?
#
loop_
_entity_poly.entity_id
_entity_poly.type
_entity_poly.pdbx_seq_one_letter_code
_entity_poly.pdbx_strand_id
1 'polypeptide(L)'
;MRDSVFILEATIDALGCNIDEFPISKSSIQRIRTEKRKELAENIKIDFQNKIPDVVTSHSDGKLLSALSARKSKEERLPIVISYGLKEQLIAVPRLDNSTGKEQAQAFWKAILD
;
A
#
# COMPACT_ATOMS: atom_id res chain seq x y z
N MET A 1 -0.45 0.80 19.50
CA MET A 1 -0.21 -0.37 18.63
C MET A 1 -0.96 -1.54 19.27
N ARG A 2 -2.08 -2.02 18.71
CA ARG A 2 -2.75 -3.21 19.27
C ARG A 2 -1.79 -4.38 19.13
N ASP A 3 -1.54 -5.09 20.22
CA ASP A 3 -0.60 -6.19 20.22
C ASP A 3 -1.25 -7.40 19.54
N SER A 4 -0.95 -7.57 18.26
CA SER A 4 -1.63 -8.51 17.36
C SER A 4 -1.44 -9.97 17.73
N VAL A 5 -0.43 -10.25 18.57
CA VAL A 5 -0.17 -11.57 19.16
C VAL A 5 -1.39 -12.01 19.96
N PHE A 6 -1.83 -11.21 20.95
CA PHE A 6 -2.97 -11.56 21.81
C PHE A 6 -4.27 -11.72 21.05
N ILE A 7 -4.51 -10.91 20.01
CA ILE A 7 -5.73 -11.02 19.20
C ILE A 7 -5.72 -12.35 18.45
N LEU A 8 -4.58 -12.73 17.86
CA LEU A 8 -4.45 -13.99 17.13
C LEU A 8 -4.52 -15.19 18.08
N GLU A 9 -3.85 -15.16 19.22
CA GLU A 9 -3.93 -16.22 20.24
C GLU A 9 -5.36 -16.44 20.70
N ALA A 10 -6.07 -15.37 21.12
CA ALA A 10 -7.46 -15.48 21.55
C ALA A 10 -8.39 -15.98 20.43
N THR A 11 -8.11 -15.63 19.17
CA THR A 11 -8.89 -16.12 18.02
C THR A 11 -8.63 -17.60 17.77
N ILE A 12 -7.37 -18.05 17.83
CA ILE A 12 -6.98 -19.45 17.62
C ILE A 12 -7.56 -20.34 18.72
N ASP A 13 -7.48 -19.89 19.98
CA ASP A 13 -8.05 -20.58 21.13
C ASP A 13 -9.58 -20.69 21.02
N ALA A 14 -10.26 -19.60 20.64
CA ALA A 14 -11.71 -19.62 20.39
C ALA A 14 -12.13 -20.55 19.24
N LEU A 15 -11.24 -20.79 18.27
CA LEU A 15 -11.46 -21.75 17.18
C LEU A 15 -11.10 -23.20 17.57
N GLY A 16 -10.57 -23.42 18.78
CA GLY A 16 -10.13 -24.73 19.26
C GLY A 16 -8.89 -25.26 18.55
N CYS A 17 -8.11 -24.39 17.91
CA CYS A 17 -6.90 -24.74 17.20
C CYS A 17 -5.69 -24.72 18.15
N ASN A 18 -4.68 -25.55 17.87
CA ASN A 18 -3.44 -25.52 18.64
C ASN A 18 -2.62 -24.27 18.31
N ILE A 19 -2.29 -23.47 19.31
CA ILE A 19 -1.50 -22.24 19.19
C ILE A 19 -0.09 -22.52 18.66
N ASP A 20 0.51 -23.65 19.02
CA ASP A 20 1.88 -24.03 18.62
C ASP A 20 2.02 -24.30 17.12
N GLU A 21 0.91 -24.52 16.41
CA GLU A 21 0.90 -24.75 14.96
C GLU A 21 1.06 -23.45 14.15
N PHE A 22 0.91 -22.28 14.79
CA PHE A 22 0.91 -21.00 14.11
C PHE A 22 2.15 -20.16 14.43
N PRO A 23 2.73 -19.46 13.43
CA PRO A 23 3.85 -18.56 13.67
C PRO A 23 3.37 -17.21 14.24
N ILE A 24 3.05 -17.17 15.53
CA ILE A 24 2.42 -16.00 16.21
C ILE A 24 3.44 -14.96 16.69
N SER A 25 4.74 -15.17 16.48
CA SER A 25 5.75 -14.16 16.82
C SER A 25 5.48 -12.82 16.11
N LYS A 26 5.81 -11.70 16.77
CA LYS A 26 5.62 -10.34 16.20
C LYS A 26 6.26 -10.18 14.83
N SER A 27 7.47 -10.73 14.65
CA SER A 27 8.20 -10.69 13.37
C SER A 27 7.52 -11.53 12.29
N SER A 28 7.05 -12.73 12.62
CA SER A 28 6.30 -13.60 11.70
C SER A 28 5.01 -12.91 11.24
N ILE A 29 4.23 -12.35 12.15
CA ILE A 29 3.00 -11.60 11.83
C ILE A 29 3.30 -10.42 10.92
N GLN A 30 4.35 -9.64 11.22
CA GLN A 30 4.73 -8.50 10.39
C GLN A 30 5.11 -8.93 8.97
N ARG A 31 5.91 -9.99 8.84
CA ARG A 31 6.32 -10.54 7.55
C ARG A 31 5.12 -11.00 6.73
N ILE A 32 4.26 -11.85 7.30
CA ILE A 32 3.06 -12.36 6.64
C ILE A 32 2.12 -11.22 6.20
N ARG A 33 1.92 -10.21 7.07
CA ARG A 33 1.12 -9.02 6.71
C ARG A 33 1.73 -8.24 5.56
N THR A 34 3.06 -8.16 5.49
CA THR A 34 3.75 -7.43 4.42
C THR A 34 3.60 -8.17 3.10
N GLU A 35 3.81 -9.49 3.11
CA GLU A 35 3.59 -10.38 1.95
C GLU A 35 2.14 -10.30 1.46
N LYS A 36 1.15 -10.45 2.35
CA LYS A 36 -0.28 -10.37 1.98
C LYS A 36 -0.70 -9.01 1.45
N ARG A 37 -0.16 -7.91 1.98
CA ARG A 37 -0.41 -6.57 1.42
C ARG A 37 0.22 -6.40 0.04
N LYS A 38 1.40 -6.97 -0.19
CA LYS A 38 2.05 -6.95 -1.50
C LYS A 38 1.22 -7.71 -2.53
N GLU A 39 0.83 -8.94 -2.19
CA GLU A 39 -0.05 -9.79 -3.02
C GLU A 39 -1.38 -9.08 -3.35
N LEU A 40 -2.02 -8.47 -2.34
CA LEU A 40 -3.26 -7.71 -2.55
C LEU A 40 -3.04 -6.52 -3.49
N ALA A 41 -1.96 -5.76 -3.32
CA ALA A 41 -1.65 -4.63 -4.19
C ALA A 41 -1.42 -5.06 -5.64
N GLU A 42 -0.71 -6.18 -5.86
CA GLU A 42 -0.50 -6.76 -7.19
C GLU A 42 -1.81 -7.23 -7.83
N ASN A 43 -2.67 -7.93 -7.07
CA ASN A 43 -3.96 -8.38 -7.57
C ASN A 43 -4.89 -7.21 -7.97
N ILE A 44 -4.92 -6.16 -7.13
CA ILE A 44 -5.68 -4.93 -7.43
C ILE A 44 -5.13 -4.27 -8.70
N LYS A 45 -3.80 -4.20 -8.86
CA LYS A 45 -3.16 -3.64 -10.05
C LYS A 45 -3.53 -4.41 -11.32
N ILE A 46 -3.48 -5.74 -11.29
CA ILE A 46 -3.81 -6.60 -12.44
C ILE A 46 -5.30 -6.48 -12.81
N ASP A 47 -6.21 -6.53 -11.82
CA ASP A 47 -7.66 -6.39 -12.08
C ASP A 47 -7.99 -5.04 -12.72
N PHE A 48 -7.27 -3.99 -12.31
CA PHE A 48 -7.39 -2.68 -12.91
C PHE A 48 -6.90 -2.66 -14.36
N GLN A 49 -5.67 -3.12 -14.65
CA GLN A 49 -5.07 -3.13 -16.00
C GLN A 49 -5.94 -3.83 -17.04
N ASN A 50 -6.62 -4.92 -16.68
CA ASN A 50 -7.51 -5.65 -17.57
C ASN A 50 -8.80 -4.89 -17.95
N LYS A 51 -9.11 -3.78 -17.26
CA LYS A 51 -10.37 -3.04 -17.38
C LYS A 51 -10.16 -1.56 -17.73
N ILE A 52 -8.92 -1.14 -18.02
CA ILE A 52 -8.62 0.27 -18.31
C ILE A 52 -9.19 0.64 -19.69
N PRO A 53 -10.05 1.67 -19.77
CA PRO A 53 -10.47 2.23 -21.05
C PRO A 53 -9.36 3.09 -21.69
N ASP A 54 -9.44 3.32 -23.01
CA ASP A 54 -8.44 4.08 -23.78
C ASP A 54 -8.15 5.49 -23.22
N VAL A 55 -9.10 6.08 -22.50
CA VAL A 55 -8.98 7.39 -21.87
C VAL A 55 -9.38 7.30 -20.40
N VAL A 56 -8.54 7.84 -19.53
CA VAL A 56 -8.75 7.91 -18.09
C VAL A 56 -8.40 9.29 -17.54
N THR A 57 -8.97 9.67 -16.40
CA THR A 57 -8.62 10.91 -15.70
C THR A 57 -7.72 10.60 -14.52
N SER A 58 -6.55 11.23 -14.47
CA SER A 58 -5.56 11.07 -13.40
C SER A 58 -5.65 12.23 -12.40
N HIS A 59 -5.61 11.90 -11.11
CA HIS A 59 -5.71 12.82 -9.97
C HIS A 59 -4.54 12.58 -9.02
N SER A 60 -4.01 13.64 -8.41
CA SER A 60 -3.08 13.52 -7.29
C SER A 60 -3.22 14.68 -6.33
N ASP A 61 -2.97 14.41 -5.05
CA ASP A 61 -2.76 15.45 -4.05
C ASP A 61 -1.61 15.04 -3.12
N GLY A 62 -0.55 15.84 -3.10
CA GLY A 62 0.67 15.54 -2.33
C GLY A 62 0.40 15.52 -0.84
N LYS A 63 0.96 14.55 -0.11
CA LYS A 63 0.83 14.45 1.34
C LYS A 63 2.18 14.28 2.02
N LEU A 64 2.45 15.12 3.01
CA LEU A 64 3.58 14.94 3.92
C LEU A 64 3.25 13.86 4.95
N LEU A 65 3.97 12.75 4.90
CA LEU A 65 3.84 11.62 5.84
C LEU A 65 5.08 11.54 6.73
N SER A 66 4.93 10.97 7.93
CA SER A 66 6.08 10.69 8.79
C SER A 66 7.02 9.70 8.10
N ALA A 67 8.31 10.01 8.08
CA ALA A 67 9.31 9.09 7.54
C ALA A 67 9.41 7.85 8.43
N LEU A 68 9.65 6.69 7.83
CA LEU A 68 9.96 5.47 8.59
C LEU A 68 11.37 5.51 9.22
N SER A 69 12.23 6.42 8.75
CA SER A 69 13.60 6.58 9.24
C SER A 69 13.67 7.61 10.36
N ALA A 70 14.32 7.26 11.48
CA ALA A 70 14.57 8.20 12.58
C ALA A 70 15.36 9.46 12.18
N ARG A 71 16.07 9.43 11.03
CA ARG A 71 16.85 10.57 10.52
C ARG A 71 16.03 11.60 9.75
N LYS A 72 14.82 11.25 9.29
CA LYS A 72 13.93 12.17 8.56
C LYS A 72 12.64 12.33 9.35
N SER A 73 12.16 13.56 9.52
CA SER A 73 10.91 13.79 10.26
C SER A 73 9.67 13.58 9.39
N LYS A 74 9.74 13.95 8.11
CA LYS A 74 8.66 13.83 7.13
C LYS A 74 9.20 13.48 5.75
N GLU A 75 8.38 12.82 4.95
CA GLU A 75 8.59 12.51 3.54
C GLU A 75 7.35 12.88 2.77
N GLU A 76 7.52 13.49 1.59
CA GLU A 76 6.40 13.69 0.70
C GLU A 76 6.10 12.41 -0.06
N ARG A 77 4.80 12.12 -0.15
CA ARG A 77 4.24 11.01 -0.91
C ARG A 77 3.17 11.57 -1.82
N LEU A 78 3.25 11.26 -3.09
CA LEU A 78 2.29 11.69 -4.10
C LEU A 78 1.37 10.50 -4.44
N PRO A 79 0.19 10.37 -3.82
CA PRO A 79 -0.79 9.40 -4.26
C PRO A 79 -1.28 9.76 -5.66
N ILE A 80 -1.17 8.81 -6.58
CA ILE A 80 -1.65 8.94 -7.96
C ILE A 80 -2.85 8.02 -8.12
N VAL A 81 -4.00 8.63 -8.37
CA VAL A 81 -5.29 7.96 -8.51
C VAL A 81 -5.77 8.14 -9.94
N ILE A 82 -6.25 7.06 -10.56
CA ILE A 82 -6.90 7.12 -11.85
C ILE A 82 -8.39 6.85 -11.66
N SER A 83 -9.22 7.62 -12.36
CA SER A 83 -10.66 7.48 -12.40
C SER A 83 -11.13 7.22 -13.83
N TYR A 84 -12.11 6.33 -13.97
CA TYR A 84 -12.83 6.11 -15.22
C TYR A 84 -14.25 5.60 -14.92
N GLY A 85 -15.25 6.18 -15.58
CA GLY A 85 -16.65 5.90 -15.28
C GLY A 85 -16.97 6.16 -13.80
N LEU A 86 -17.45 5.12 -13.09
CA LEU A 86 -17.74 5.15 -11.64
C LEU A 86 -16.66 4.46 -10.79
N LYS A 87 -15.46 4.27 -11.34
CA LYS A 87 -14.35 3.59 -10.66
C LYS A 87 -13.20 4.55 -10.42
N GLU A 88 -12.55 4.38 -9.27
CA GLU A 88 -11.32 5.06 -8.90
C GLU A 88 -10.33 4.01 -8.39
N GLN A 89 -9.05 4.18 -8.75
CA GLN A 89 -7.99 3.27 -8.37
C GLN A 89 -6.72 4.04 -8.02
N LEU A 90 -6.17 3.77 -6.85
CA LEU A 90 -4.81 4.19 -6.51
C LEU A 90 -3.81 3.31 -7.26
N ILE A 91 -3.01 3.90 -8.14
CA ILE A 91 -2.04 3.16 -8.95
C ILE A 91 -0.62 3.21 -8.37
N ALA A 92 -0.26 4.30 -7.70
CA ALA A 92 1.05 4.45 -7.08
C ALA A 92 1.03 5.48 -5.94
N VAL A 93 2.00 5.35 -5.03
CA VAL A 93 2.28 6.36 -3.99
C VAL A 93 3.80 6.63 -3.93
N PRO A 94 4.39 7.16 -5.01
CA PRO A 94 5.82 7.45 -5.05
C PRO A 94 6.25 8.39 -3.93
N ARG A 95 7.43 8.09 -3.40
CA ARG A 95 8.21 9.04 -2.62
C ARG A 95 8.72 10.13 -3.54
N LEU A 96 8.52 11.38 -3.14
CA LEU A 96 9.20 12.51 -3.75
C LEU A 96 10.30 12.97 -2.80
N ASP A 97 11.50 13.16 -3.34
CA ASP A 97 12.57 13.79 -2.58
C ASP A 97 12.40 15.31 -2.58
N ASN A 98 11.89 15.88 -3.68
CA ASN A 98 11.40 17.25 -3.76
C ASN A 98 10.07 17.32 -4.51
N SER A 99 9.19 18.20 -4.08
CA SER A 99 7.83 18.33 -4.61
C SER A 99 7.75 19.25 -5.82
N THR A 100 8.84 19.30 -6.61
CA THR A 100 8.89 20.13 -7.81
C THR A 100 7.96 19.56 -8.87
N GLY A 101 7.38 20.42 -9.72
CA GLY A 101 6.50 19.97 -10.80
C GLY A 101 7.16 18.95 -11.74
N LYS A 102 8.49 19.03 -11.92
CA LYS A 102 9.26 18.05 -12.72
C LYS A 102 9.28 16.67 -12.07
N GLU A 103 9.57 16.58 -10.77
CA GLU A 103 9.58 15.30 -10.05
C GLU A 103 8.17 14.69 -9.99
N GLN A 104 7.15 15.51 -9.77
CA GLN A 104 5.75 15.07 -9.81
C GLN A 104 5.38 14.52 -11.20
N ALA A 105 5.66 15.25 -12.28
CA ALA A 105 5.38 14.80 -13.65
C ALA A 105 6.12 13.49 -13.98
N GLN A 106 7.36 13.34 -13.53
CA GLN A 106 8.13 12.10 -13.73
C GLN A 106 7.54 10.93 -12.92
N ALA A 107 7.07 11.18 -11.71
CA ALA A 107 6.36 10.19 -10.89
C ALA A 107 5.06 9.73 -11.57
N PHE A 108 4.28 10.66 -12.12
CA PHE A 108 3.10 10.35 -12.93
C PHE A 108 3.43 9.48 -14.15
N TRP A 109 4.42 9.90 -14.94
CA TRP A 109 4.82 9.16 -16.14
C TRP A 109 5.23 7.72 -15.83
N LYS A 110 6.06 7.53 -14.78
CA LYS A 110 6.45 6.18 -14.33
C LYS A 110 5.26 5.35 -13.86
N ALA A 111 4.38 5.93 -13.05
CA ALA A 111 3.22 5.22 -12.51
C ALA A 111 2.24 4.75 -13.59
N ILE A 112 2.17 5.44 -14.74
CA ILE A 112 1.33 5.05 -15.88
C ILE A 112 2.01 3.96 -16.72
N LEU A 113 3.33 3.97 -16.83
CA LEU A 113 4.08 2.99 -17.64
C LEU A 113 4.36 1.66 -16.92
N ASP A 114 4.46 1.67 -15.58
CA ASP A 114 4.75 0.49 -14.76
C ASP A 114 3.55 -0.46 -14.61
#